data_AF-A0A377TL57-F1
#
_entry.id   AF-A0A377TL57-F1
#
_cell.length_a   1.000
_cell.length_b   1.000
_cell.length_c   1.000
_cell.angle_alpha   90.00
_cell.angle_beta   90.00
_cell.angle_gamma   90.00
#
_symmetry.space_group_name_H-M   'P 1'
#
loop_
_entity.id
_entity.type
_entity.pdbx_description
1 polymer ?
#
loop_
_entity_poly.entity_id
_entity_poly.type
_entity_poly.pdbx_seq_one_letter_code
_entity_poly.pdbx_strand_id
1 'polypeptide(L)'
;MKARAILLASVLLVGCQASKHDGTVEQRAQSLSAAGQGEAGKFTSQARWLDDGTFYAQDQDLWTSIGDELKMGIPDNPRIREQKQKYLRNKSYLHDVTLRAEPYMYWIAGQVKKRNMPMELVLLPIVESAFDPHATSGANAAGIWQIIPSTGRNYGLKTDPQLRCAS
;
A
#
# COMPACT_ATOMS: atom_id res chain seq x y z
N MET A 1 50.05 -8.03 -30.39
CA MET A 1 49.86 -9.49 -30.21
C MET A 1 49.44 -9.70 -28.76
N LYS A 2 48.14 -9.88 -28.46
CA LYS A 2 47.43 -11.17 -28.24
C LYS A 2 48.18 -12.01 -27.18
N ALA A 3 47.62 -12.34 -26.00
CA ALA A 3 46.35 -13.04 -25.81
C ALA A 3 45.67 -12.75 -24.46
N ARG A 4 44.35 -13.01 -24.45
CA ARG A 4 43.42 -12.97 -23.31
C ARG A 4 43.43 -14.35 -22.64
N ALA A 5 43.48 -14.41 -21.31
CA ALA A 5 43.20 -15.63 -20.56
C ALA A 5 41.74 -15.62 -20.12
N ILE A 6 40.95 -16.52 -20.69
CA ILE A 6 39.59 -16.87 -20.27
C ILE A 6 39.74 -18.16 -19.45
N LEU A 7 39.32 -18.15 -18.19
CA LEU A 7 39.15 -19.36 -17.41
C LEU A 7 37.65 -19.67 -17.33
N LEU A 8 37.24 -20.67 -18.10
CA LEU A 8 35.97 -21.38 -17.97
C LEU A 8 36.20 -22.52 -16.97
N ALA A 9 35.39 -22.60 -15.92
CA ALA A 9 35.31 -23.80 -15.09
C ALA A 9 33.88 -23.95 -14.51
N SER A 10 33.07 -24.65 -15.31
CA SER A 10 32.12 -25.72 -14.95
C SER A 10 31.37 -25.63 -13.60
N VAL A 11 30.10 -25.25 -13.69
CA VAL A 11 29.08 -25.50 -12.65
C VAL A 11 28.71 -26.99 -12.68
N LEU A 12 29.04 -27.72 -11.62
CA LEU A 12 28.51 -29.06 -11.36
C LEU A 12 27.14 -28.93 -10.70
N LEU A 13 26.08 -29.26 -11.44
CA LEU A 13 24.75 -29.54 -10.89
C LEU A 13 24.79 -30.89 -10.16
N VAL A 14 24.76 -30.86 -8.84
CA VAL A 14 24.42 -32.03 -8.03
C VAL A 14 22.96 -31.88 -7.61
N GLY A 15 22.10 -32.71 -8.20
CA GLY A 15 20.73 -32.92 -7.74
C GLY A 15 20.69 -34.01 -6.67
N CYS A 16 19.91 -33.78 -5.61
CA CYS A 16 19.46 -34.82 -4.70
C CYS A 16 17.96 -35.03 -4.89
N GLN A 17 17.58 -36.21 -5.39
CA GLN A 17 16.25 -36.79 -5.19
C GLN A 17 16.31 -37.77 -4.01
N ALA A 18 15.31 -37.74 -3.13
CA ALA A 18 14.85 -38.88 -2.32
C ALA A 18 13.47 -38.49 -1.74
N SER A 19 12.37 -39.06 -2.23
CA SER A 19 11.78 -40.39 -1.99
C SER A 19 10.94 -40.45 -0.70
N LYS A 20 9.75 -41.03 -0.88
CA LYS A 20 8.63 -41.10 0.07
C LYS A 20 9.05 -41.80 1.37
N HIS A 21 8.66 -41.22 2.50
CA HIS A 21 8.58 -41.96 3.75
C HIS A 21 7.14 -41.98 4.24
N ASP A 22 6.63 -43.21 4.26
CA ASP A 22 5.39 -43.64 4.90
C ASP A 22 5.49 -43.41 6.41
N GLY A 23 4.40 -42.90 6.99
CA GLY A 23 4.34 -42.46 8.38
C GLY A 23 2.89 -42.39 8.81
N THR A 24 2.37 -43.54 9.23
CA THR A 24 1.06 -43.75 9.85
C THR A 24 0.74 -42.66 10.87
N VAL A 25 -0.21 -41.79 10.55
CA VAL A 25 -1.00 -41.05 11.55
C VAL A 25 -2.45 -41.41 11.32
N GLU A 26 -2.96 -42.13 12.31
CA GLU A 26 -4.30 -42.65 12.47
C GLU A 26 -5.33 -41.50 12.44
N GLN A 27 -6.01 -41.29 11.31
CA GLN A 27 -7.25 -40.51 11.27
C GLN A 27 -8.44 -41.46 11.31
N ARG A 28 -8.68 -42.03 12.50
CA ARG A 28 -9.98 -42.58 12.87
C ARG A 28 -10.72 -41.50 13.67
N ALA A 29 -11.52 -40.69 12.98
CA ALA A 29 -12.58 -39.92 13.62
C ALA A 29 -13.92 -40.40 13.03
N GLN A 30 -14.52 -41.34 13.75
CA GLN A 30 -15.88 -41.78 13.53
C GLN A 30 -16.84 -40.64 13.91
N SER A 31 -17.65 -40.22 12.95
CA SER A 31 -19.11 -40.07 13.03
C SER A 31 -19.79 -40.01 14.42
N LEU A 32 -20.48 -38.88 14.64
CA LEU A 32 -21.80 -38.68 15.29
C LEU A 32 -21.94 -38.52 16.82
N SER A 33 -22.46 -37.33 17.15
CA SER A 33 -23.57 -37.00 18.08
C SER A 33 -23.34 -36.97 19.58
N ALA A 34 -23.37 -35.75 20.13
CA ALA A 34 -24.13 -35.46 21.33
C ALA A 34 -24.75 -34.06 21.21
N ALA A 35 -26.05 -33.99 21.45
CA ALA A 35 -26.91 -32.85 21.28
C ALA A 35 -26.72 -31.79 22.39
N GLY A 36 -26.81 -30.52 21.99
CA GLY A 36 -27.09 -29.38 22.85
C GLY A 36 -27.96 -28.42 22.05
N GLN A 37 -29.28 -28.56 22.18
CA GLN A 37 -30.27 -27.62 21.67
C GLN A 37 -30.19 -26.32 22.49
N GLY A 38 -30.20 -25.16 21.83
CA GLY A 38 -30.45 -23.90 22.52
C GLY A 38 -29.89 -22.67 21.82
N GLU A 39 -30.78 -21.98 21.12
CA GLU A 39 -30.77 -20.52 20.88
C GLU A 39 -29.88 -19.98 19.76
N ALA A 40 -30.54 -19.80 18.61
CA ALA A 40 -30.12 -18.92 17.53
C ALA A 40 -30.10 -17.46 18.01
N GLY A 41 -29.04 -17.07 18.71
CA GLY A 41 -28.75 -15.70 19.11
C GLY A 41 -27.60 -15.15 18.28
N LYS A 42 -27.92 -14.56 17.13
CA LYS A 42 -27.16 -13.55 16.37
C LYS A 42 -25.82 -13.11 16.99
N PHE A 43 -24.78 -13.93 16.85
CA PHE A 43 -23.40 -13.52 17.06
C PHE A 43 -22.90 -12.83 15.79
N THR A 44 -23.45 -11.64 15.52
CA THR A 44 -22.72 -10.66 14.71
C THR A 44 -21.68 -10.03 15.63
N SER A 45 -20.60 -10.75 15.90
CA SER A 45 -19.36 -10.15 16.40
C SER A 45 -18.75 -9.36 15.26
N GLN A 46 -19.38 -8.22 14.92
CA GLN A 46 -18.74 -7.18 14.15
C GLN A 46 -17.55 -6.71 14.98
N ALA A 47 -16.35 -7.20 14.64
CA ALA A 47 -15.12 -6.63 15.14
C ALA A 47 -15.11 -5.15 14.70
N ARG A 48 -15.37 -4.25 15.65
CA ARG A 48 -15.39 -2.78 15.50
C ARG A 48 -14.06 -2.17 15.01
N TRP A 49 -13.05 -3.01 14.72
CA TRP A 49 -11.72 -2.64 14.25
C TRP A 49 -11.48 -2.89 12.75
N LEU A 50 -12.42 -3.53 12.03
CA LEU A 50 -12.43 -3.60 10.56
C LEU A 50 -13.41 -2.56 9.97
N ASP A 51 -13.17 -1.30 10.30
CA ASP A 51 -13.63 -0.19 9.47
C ASP A 51 -12.46 0.11 8.52
N ASP A 52 -12.43 -0.64 7.42
CA ASP A 52 -11.34 -0.78 6.44
C ASP A 52 -11.26 0.37 5.42
N GLY A 53 -12.05 1.44 5.60
CA GLY A 53 -12.10 2.56 4.66
C GLY A 53 -13.08 2.35 3.50
N THR A 54 -13.94 1.32 3.56
CA THR A 54 -15.00 1.05 2.56
C THR A 54 -16.15 2.07 2.52
N PHE A 55 -16.03 3.24 3.16
CA PHE A 55 -17.05 4.31 3.05
C PHE A 55 -17.32 4.70 1.58
N TYR A 56 -16.35 4.49 0.70
CA TYR A 56 -16.43 4.74 -0.74
C TYR A 56 -16.65 3.47 -1.59
N ALA A 57 -16.80 2.29 -0.97
CA ALA A 57 -16.91 1.01 -1.69
C ALA A 57 -18.31 0.72 -2.26
N GLN A 58 -19.29 1.61 -2.04
CA GLN A 58 -20.61 1.51 -2.65
C GLN A 58 -20.83 2.66 -3.65
N ASP A 59 -20.68 2.32 -4.92
CA ASP A 59 -21.38 2.95 -6.06
C ASP A 59 -21.11 4.44 -6.35
N GLN A 60 -20.11 5.05 -5.71
CA GLN A 60 -19.74 6.46 -5.92
C GLN A 60 -18.39 6.58 -6.63
N ASP A 61 -18.30 7.48 -7.61
CA ASP A 61 -17.01 7.86 -8.19
C ASP A 61 -16.15 8.54 -7.12
N LEU A 62 -15.09 7.83 -6.70
CA LEU A 62 -14.17 8.31 -5.67
C LEU A 62 -13.63 9.71 -5.98
N TRP A 63 -13.30 9.98 -7.24
CA TRP A 63 -12.73 11.27 -7.63
C TRP A 63 -13.73 12.41 -7.51
N THR A 64 -14.99 12.17 -7.91
CA THR A 64 -16.08 13.12 -7.68
C THR A 64 -16.26 13.38 -6.19
N SER A 65 -16.28 12.33 -5.37
CA SER A 65 -16.46 12.48 -3.92
C SER A 65 -15.32 13.25 -3.22
N ILE A 66 -14.07 13.04 -3.64
CA ILE A 66 -12.92 13.81 -3.16
C ILE A 66 -13.07 15.26 -3.60
N GLY A 67 -13.41 15.49 -4.88
CA GLY A 67 -13.57 16.81 -5.48
C GLY A 67 -14.62 17.67 -4.78
N ASP A 68 -15.77 17.09 -4.44
CA ASP A 68 -16.87 17.77 -3.75
C ASP A 68 -16.50 18.19 -2.31
N GLU A 69 -15.54 17.51 -1.69
CA GLU A 69 -15.09 17.77 -0.32
C GLU A 69 -13.89 18.74 -0.25
N LEU A 70 -13.32 19.19 -1.38
CA LEU A 70 -12.25 20.19 -1.41
C LEU A 70 -12.80 21.58 -1.05
N LYS A 71 -12.23 22.19 -0.01
CA LYS A 71 -12.68 23.47 0.57
C LYS A 71 -11.58 24.54 0.58
N MET A 72 -10.33 24.18 0.32
CA MET A 72 -9.21 25.11 0.28
C MET A 72 -9.36 26.12 -0.86
N GLY A 73 -9.43 27.40 -0.51
CA GLY A 73 -9.41 28.47 -1.49
C GLY A 73 -8.07 28.50 -2.23
N ILE A 74 -8.12 28.61 -3.56
CA ILE A 74 -6.92 28.71 -4.39
C ILE A 74 -6.60 30.20 -4.57
N PRO A 75 -5.47 30.71 -4.05
CA PRO A 75 -5.11 32.12 -4.20
C PRO A 75 -4.71 32.43 -5.64
N ASP A 76 -4.91 33.68 -6.07
CA ASP A 76 -4.37 34.13 -7.36
C ASP A 76 -2.84 34.24 -7.28
N ASN A 77 -2.17 33.23 -7.83
CA ASN A 77 -0.71 33.13 -7.80
C ASN A 77 -0.19 32.60 -9.15
N PRO A 78 0.75 33.30 -9.81
CA PRO A 78 1.33 32.85 -11.08
C PRO A 78 1.97 31.46 -10.99
N ARG A 79 2.60 31.12 -9.86
CA ARG A 79 3.22 29.79 -9.66
C ARG A 79 2.19 28.67 -9.67
N ILE A 80 1.01 28.89 -9.08
CA ILE A 80 -0.09 27.91 -9.09
C ILE A 80 -0.60 27.70 -10.52
N ARG A 81 -0.79 28.79 -11.28
CA ARG A 81 -1.20 28.72 -12.69
C ARG A 81 -0.20 27.95 -13.54
N GLU A 82 1.10 28.18 -13.33
CA GLU A 82 2.17 27.47 -14.04
C GLU A 82 2.15 25.97 -13.73
N GLN A 83 2.06 25.58 -12.45
CA GLN A 83 1.99 24.17 -12.06
C GLN A 83 0.74 23.49 -12.63
N LYS A 84 -0.42 24.16 -12.59
CA LYS A 84 -1.63 23.66 -13.25
C LYS A 84 -1.37 23.36 -14.73
N GLN A 85 -0.77 24.30 -15.45
CA GLN A 85 -0.46 24.11 -16.87
C GLN A 85 0.56 23.00 -17.10
N LYS A 86 1.54 22.82 -16.21
CA LYS A 86 2.50 21.71 -16.28
C LYS A 86 1.78 20.35 -16.19
N TYR A 87 0.86 20.18 -15.25
CA TYR A 87 0.06 18.96 -15.14
C TYR A 87 -0.85 18.74 -16.35
N LEU A 88 -1.55 19.78 -16.82
CA LEU A 88 -2.44 19.67 -17.98
C LEU A 88 -1.72 19.32 -19.29
N ARG A 89 -0.48 19.79 -19.47
CA ARG A 89 0.35 19.43 -20.63
C ARG A 89 0.89 18.01 -20.55
N ASN A 90 1.07 17.46 -19.36
CA ASN A 90 1.66 16.13 -19.15
C ASN A 90 0.60 15.10 -18.75
N LYS A 91 -0.29 14.78 -19.70
CA LYS A 91 -1.40 13.85 -19.48
C LYS A 91 -0.95 12.43 -19.13
N SER A 92 0.15 11.96 -19.71
CA SER A 92 0.71 10.64 -19.39
C SER A 92 1.17 10.58 -17.93
N TYR A 93 1.85 11.62 -17.43
CA TYR A 93 2.21 11.70 -16.02
C TYR A 93 0.99 11.63 -15.10
N LEU A 94 -0.10 12.35 -15.40
CA LEU A 94 -1.32 12.29 -14.60
C LEU A 94 -1.94 10.89 -14.63
N HIS A 95 -1.96 10.24 -15.79
CA HIS A 95 -2.41 8.86 -15.91
C HIS A 95 -1.59 7.90 -15.05
N ASP A 96 -0.26 7.95 -15.15
CA ASP A 96 0.64 7.07 -14.40
C ASP A 96 0.54 7.28 -12.89
N VAL A 97 0.40 8.53 -12.44
CA VAL A 97 0.17 8.86 -11.03
C VAL A 97 -1.15 8.29 -10.55
N THR A 98 -2.22 8.44 -11.31
CA THR A 98 -3.54 7.91 -10.95
C THR A 98 -3.52 6.39 -10.82
N LEU A 99 -2.84 5.69 -11.72
CA LEU A 99 -2.66 4.24 -11.61
C LEU A 99 -1.90 3.84 -10.35
N ARG A 100 -0.82 4.56 -9.99
CA ARG A 100 -0.09 4.29 -8.73
C ARG A 100 -0.89 4.64 -7.48
N ALA A 101 -1.82 5.59 -7.57
CA ALA A 101 -2.67 5.98 -6.45
C ALA A 101 -3.78 4.97 -6.15
N GLU A 102 -4.26 4.23 -7.16
CA GLU A 102 -5.38 3.28 -7.08
C GLU A 102 -5.39 2.39 -5.82
N PRO A 103 -4.30 1.68 -5.45
CA PRO A 103 -4.30 0.79 -4.28
C PRO A 103 -4.38 1.51 -2.93
N TYR A 104 -4.14 2.82 -2.89
CA TYR A 104 -4.06 3.60 -1.64
C TYR A 104 -5.23 4.58 -1.46
N MET A 105 -5.80 5.07 -2.56
CA MET A 105 -6.64 6.26 -2.56
C MET A 105 -7.90 6.10 -1.71
N TYR A 106 -8.60 4.98 -1.85
CA TYR A 106 -9.79 4.65 -1.06
C TYR A 106 -9.50 4.64 0.44
N TRP A 107 -8.40 3.99 0.84
CA TRP A 107 -8.01 3.91 2.23
C TRP A 107 -7.63 5.28 2.78
N ILE A 108 -6.80 6.05 2.07
CA ILE A 108 -6.38 7.39 2.50
C ILE A 108 -7.59 8.32 2.63
N ALA A 109 -8.47 8.37 1.63
CA ALA A 109 -9.69 9.17 1.68
C ALA A 109 -10.59 8.79 2.86
N GLY A 110 -10.80 7.48 3.07
CA GLY A 110 -11.55 6.97 4.22
C GLY A 110 -10.91 7.37 5.56
N GLN A 111 -9.58 7.29 5.66
CA GLN A 111 -8.84 7.67 6.87
C GLN A 111 -8.89 9.17 7.16
N VAL A 112 -8.78 10.01 6.12
CA VAL A 112 -8.88 11.47 6.22
C VAL A 112 -10.29 11.87 6.68
N LYS A 113 -11.32 11.31 6.03
CA LYS A 113 -12.72 11.54 6.39
C LYS A 113 -13.05 11.09 7.81
N LYS A 114 -12.65 9.87 8.19
CA LYS A 114 -12.84 9.31 9.54
C LYS A 114 -12.22 10.18 10.64
N ARG A 115 -11.12 10.87 10.35
CA ARG A 115 -10.43 11.77 11.29
C ARG A 115 -10.90 13.23 11.19
N ASN A 116 -11.91 13.52 10.37
CA ASN A 116 -12.37 14.87 10.09
C ASN A 116 -11.22 15.81 9.68
N MET A 117 -10.32 15.29 8.85
CA MET A 117 -9.19 16.04 8.30
C MET A 117 -9.56 16.64 6.93
N PRO A 118 -8.87 17.70 6.46
CA PRO A 118 -9.10 18.29 5.15
C PRO A 118 -8.88 17.27 4.02
N MET A 119 -9.83 17.18 3.08
CA MET A 119 -9.80 16.19 1.98
C MET A 119 -8.63 16.42 1.02
N GLU A 120 -8.10 17.64 0.96
CA GLU A 120 -6.93 18.02 0.16
C GLU A 120 -5.69 17.16 0.48
N LEU A 121 -5.57 16.64 1.70
CA LEU A 121 -4.45 15.80 2.12
C LEU A 121 -4.34 14.50 1.32
N VAL A 122 -5.46 14.01 0.76
CA VAL A 122 -5.48 12.83 -0.11
C VAL A 122 -4.60 13.02 -1.35
N LEU A 123 -4.46 14.27 -1.82
CA LEU A 123 -3.70 14.61 -3.02
C LEU A 123 -2.21 14.86 -2.75
N LEU A 124 -1.80 14.99 -1.49
CA LEU A 124 -0.42 15.33 -1.13
C LEU A 124 0.62 14.31 -1.65
N PRO A 125 0.39 12.98 -1.62
CA PRO A 125 1.36 12.01 -2.16
C PRO A 125 1.70 12.20 -3.65
N ILE A 126 0.84 12.89 -4.42
CA ILE A 126 1.11 13.22 -5.82
C ILE A 126 2.35 14.11 -5.93
N VAL A 127 2.46 15.12 -5.07
CA VAL A 127 3.57 16.08 -5.10
C VAL A 127 4.81 15.59 -4.36
N GLU A 128 4.64 14.68 -3.39
CA GLU A 128 5.75 14.14 -2.61
C GLU A 128 6.52 13.06 -3.36
N SER A 129 5.83 12.06 -3.90
CA SER A 129 6.51 10.94 -4.59
C SER A 129 5.79 10.45 -5.84
N ALA A 130 4.72 11.14 -6.26
CA ALA A 130 3.87 10.67 -7.34
C ALA A 130 3.24 9.28 -7.03
N PHE A 131 2.92 9.04 -5.74
CA PHE A 131 2.43 7.76 -5.20
C PHE A 131 3.40 6.57 -5.33
N ASP A 132 4.71 6.81 -5.50
CA ASP A 132 5.71 5.74 -5.49
C ASP A 132 6.02 5.29 -4.04
N PRO A 133 5.75 4.01 -3.66
CA PRO A 133 6.04 3.48 -2.34
C PRO A 133 7.54 3.21 -2.10
N HIS A 134 8.35 3.18 -3.15
CA HIS A 134 9.79 2.93 -3.09
C HIS A 134 10.62 4.21 -3.23
N ALA A 135 9.96 5.38 -3.35
CA ALA A 135 10.66 6.65 -3.49
C ALA A 135 11.54 6.96 -2.28
N THR A 136 12.78 7.37 -2.56
CA THR A 136 13.73 7.87 -1.57
C THR A 136 14.35 9.18 -2.03
N SER A 137 14.69 10.06 -1.08
CA SER A 137 15.41 11.31 -1.35
C SER A 137 16.80 11.33 -0.75
N GLY A 138 17.64 12.29 -1.17
CA GLY A 138 18.97 12.49 -0.60
C GLY A 138 18.98 12.80 0.91
N ALA A 139 17.85 13.25 1.47
CA ALA A 139 17.67 13.46 2.90
C ALA A 139 17.13 12.22 3.63
N ASN A 140 17.08 11.06 2.96
CA ASN A 140 16.50 9.80 3.44
C ASN A 140 14.99 9.89 3.75
N ALA A 141 14.27 10.80 3.10
CA ALA A 141 12.81 10.77 3.11
C ALA A 141 12.32 9.57 2.29
N ALA A 142 11.28 8.86 2.73
CA ALA A 142 10.89 7.58 2.13
C ALA A 142 9.39 7.42 1.92
N GLY A 143 9.05 6.64 0.89
CA GLY A 143 7.69 6.18 0.57
C GLY A 143 6.78 7.26 -0.01
N ILE A 144 5.48 6.94 -0.06
CA ILE A 144 4.47 7.78 -0.71
C ILE A 144 4.32 9.18 -0.09
N TRP A 145 4.70 9.32 1.17
CA TRP A 145 4.59 10.55 1.95
C TRP A 145 5.92 11.29 2.10
N GLN A 146 7.03 10.75 1.56
CA GLN A 146 8.38 11.29 1.77
C GLN A 146 8.66 11.67 3.23
N ILE A 147 8.39 10.75 4.17
CA ILE A 147 8.64 11.02 5.59
C ILE A 147 10.09 10.69 5.91
N ILE A 148 10.79 11.62 6.56
CA ILE A 148 12.11 11.36 7.12
C ILE A 148 11.95 10.48 8.37
N PRO A 149 12.60 9.30 8.47
CA PRO A 149 12.38 8.37 9.56
C PRO A 149 12.65 8.95 10.96
N SER A 150 13.65 9.84 11.11
CA SER A 150 13.93 10.50 12.39
C SER A 150 12.77 11.40 12.83
N THR A 151 12.28 12.24 11.93
CA THR A 151 11.11 13.10 12.17
C THR A 151 9.86 12.26 12.44
N GLY A 152 9.63 11.21 11.65
CA GLY A 152 8.48 10.31 11.84
C GLY A 152 8.45 9.68 13.23
N ARG A 153 9.60 9.25 13.76
CA ARG A 153 9.69 8.70 15.14
C ARG A 153 9.30 9.72 16.20
N ASN A 154 9.66 11.00 16.02
CA ASN A 154 9.26 12.07 16.94
C ASN A 154 7.73 12.27 16.98
N TYR A 155 7.03 11.91 15.90
CA TYR A 155 5.56 11.93 15.80
C TYR A 155 4.90 10.57 16.06
N GLY A 156 5.65 9.59 16.60
CA GLY A 156 5.11 8.28 16.98
C GLY A 156 4.97 7.27 15.83
N LEU A 157 5.52 7.55 14.65
CA LEU A 157 5.56 6.55 13.57
C LEU A 157 6.54 5.44 13.90
N LYS A 158 6.04 4.20 13.83
CA LYS A 158 6.86 2.99 13.96
C LYS A 158 7.45 2.66 12.60
N THR A 159 8.74 2.40 12.56
CA THR A 159 9.42 1.90 11.36
C THR A 159 9.44 0.38 11.43
N ASP A 160 9.03 -0.30 10.36
CA ASP A 160 9.26 -1.75 10.26
C ASP A 160 10.75 -2.00 10.00
N PRO A 161 11.45 -2.76 10.85
CA PRO A 161 12.85 -3.12 10.65
C PRO A 161 13.10 -3.89 9.35
N GLN A 162 12.11 -4.61 8.80
CA GLN A 162 12.30 -5.51 7.66
C GLN A 162 12.50 -4.79 6.31
N LEU A 163 12.12 -3.51 6.22
CA LEU A 163 12.34 -2.67 5.03
C LEU A 163 13.74 -2.06 4.93
N ARG A 164 14.65 -2.37 5.86
CA ARG A 164 16.04 -1.85 5.86
C ARG A 164 17.03 -2.74 5.09
N CYS A 165 16.63 -3.94 4.68
CA CYS A 165 17.53 -4.94 4.08
C CYS A 165 17.16 -5.21 2.61
N ALA A 166 17.11 -4.17 1.78
CA ALA A 166 17.02 -4.31 0.34
C ALA A 166 17.79 -3.15 -0.33
N SER A 167 19.11 -3.17 -0.13
CA SER A 167 20.07 -2.29 -0.82
C SER A 167 21.43 -2.95 -0.81
#